data_AF-A0A9E4UT02-F1
#
_entry.id   AF-A0A9E4UT02-F1
#
_cell.length_a   1.000
_cell.length_b   1.000
_cell.length_c   1.000
_cell.angle_alpha   90.00
_cell.angle_beta   90.00
_cell.angle_gamma   90.00
#
_symmetry.space_group_name_H-M   'P 1'
#
loop_
_entity.id
_entity.type
_entity.pdbx_description
1 polymer ?
#
loop_
_entity_poly.entity_id
_entity_poly.type
_entity_poly.pdbx_seq_one_letter_code
_entity_poly.pdbx_strand_id
1 'polypeptide(L)'
;MEAAFGPGSPIFNQTTERLGRIFSQAGQTPPVAARFREWQRRRDNIHGQKSPRAPSTQELFIRQTYLALLARLTARRFVAPRRPISGAEEILEVINVDYFSRRGIGNFGEGDLFSWLPLDSRWDLGLDDLVLQSVEGLAEALAPYDFTYTSPGILDGLYRQTAPEAVWAPRWLAGYIVEDELGLEDDPNLSLLDPACGTGMFVCAALDSLYRTMPQRSNDEMDVLFDAPEMVRGMDRDPLAVALARLNYLLALGNLVQQLHPPFLLPVYLADAGQVPEYQPLGPDGPALTLSATAGDFPLPEPVVSNPMTLDWVLGRLTNYMDGAQLRMHAQSEDEAVQEVLNAYYNYLTAPKPRTPVPDALTPRQADILLETARGLVHLHIRGEGTLWLH
;
A
#
# COMPACT_ATOMS: atom_id res chain seq x y z
N MET A 1 12.65 -12.88 15.82
CA MET A 1 11.86 -11.62 15.73
C MET A 1 11.16 -11.28 17.03
N GLU A 2 10.21 -12.09 17.51
CA GLU A 2 9.39 -11.76 18.70
C GLU A 2 10.19 -11.36 19.95
N ALA A 3 11.21 -12.12 20.34
CA ALA A 3 12.00 -11.81 21.54
C ALA A 3 12.76 -10.47 21.44
N ALA A 4 13.21 -10.09 20.25
CA ALA A 4 14.03 -8.90 20.04
C ALA A 4 13.20 -7.65 19.71
N PHE A 5 12.09 -7.80 19.00
CA PHE A 5 11.28 -6.70 18.45
C PHE A 5 9.86 -6.66 19.02
N GLY A 6 9.51 -7.59 19.92
CA GLY A 6 8.19 -7.64 20.52
C GLY A 6 7.99 -6.67 21.68
N PRO A 7 6.72 -6.44 22.08
CA PRO A 7 6.35 -5.73 23.30
C PRO A 7 7.22 -6.11 24.50
N GLY A 8 7.77 -5.10 25.17
CA GLY A 8 8.66 -5.27 26.32
C GLY A 8 10.15 -5.37 25.98
N SER A 9 10.51 -5.54 24.70
CA SER A 9 11.92 -5.47 24.29
C SER A 9 12.44 -4.03 24.38
N PRO A 10 13.76 -3.82 24.60
CA PRO A 10 14.36 -2.49 24.60
C PRO A 10 14.13 -1.73 23.29
N ILE A 11 14.26 -2.44 22.15
CA ILE A 11 14.06 -1.88 20.81
C ILE A 11 12.62 -1.39 20.65
N PHE A 12 11.64 -2.25 20.99
CA PHE A 12 10.23 -1.90 20.90
C PHE A 12 9.91 -0.66 21.76
N ASN A 13 10.34 -0.66 23.03
CA ASN A 13 10.04 0.42 23.96
C ASN A 13 10.67 1.75 23.49
N GLN A 14 11.94 1.72 23.06
CA GLN A 14 12.63 2.91 22.61
C GLN A 14 12.03 3.49 21.32
N THR A 15 11.75 2.64 20.32
CA THR A 15 11.19 3.10 19.06
C THR A 15 9.76 3.60 19.25
N THR A 16 8.90 2.87 19.98
CA THR A 16 7.51 3.31 20.21
C THR A 16 7.42 4.57 21.05
N GLU A 17 8.33 4.78 22.01
CA GLU A 17 8.43 6.04 22.75
C GLU A 17 8.76 7.22 21.81
N ARG A 18 9.77 7.08 20.94
CA ARG A 18 10.14 8.12 19.98
C ARG A 18 9.01 8.41 18.99
N LEU A 19 8.39 7.37 18.41
CA LEU A 19 7.23 7.50 17.54
C LEU A 19 6.07 8.23 18.24
N GLY A 20 5.83 7.93 19.53
CA GLY A 20 4.84 8.63 20.35
C GLY A 20 5.16 10.13 20.52
N ARG A 21 6.43 10.49 20.73
CA ARG A 21 6.87 11.90 20.79
C ARG A 21 6.70 12.61 19.45
N ILE A 22 7.04 11.96 18.34
CA ILE A 22 6.83 12.52 16.99
C ILE A 22 5.33 12.75 16.78
N PHE A 23 4.50 11.75 17.08
CA PHE A 23 3.05 11.85 16.91
C PHE A 23 2.40 12.91 17.82
N SER A 24 2.90 13.13 19.04
CA SER A 24 2.38 14.19 19.91
C SER A 24 2.57 15.60 19.34
N GLN A 25 3.57 15.79 18.47
CA GLN A 25 3.90 17.07 17.85
C GLN A 25 3.30 17.18 16.43
N ALA A 26 3.33 16.08 15.68
CA ALA A 26 2.86 16.04 14.29
C ALA A 26 1.40 15.62 14.13
N GLY A 27 0.75 15.03 15.15
CA GLY A 27 -0.55 14.38 15.02
C GLY A 27 -1.72 15.29 14.61
N GLN A 28 -1.55 16.61 14.73
CA GLN A 28 -2.53 17.61 14.27
C GLN A 28 -2.23 18.17 12.88
N THR A 29 -1.08 17.84 12.27
CA THR A 29 -0.84 18.24 10.88
C THR A 29 -1.78 17.47 9.96
N PRO A 30 -2.31 18.10 8.90
CA PRO A 30 -3.33 17.46 8.06
C PRO A 30 -2.94 16.08 7.50
N PRO A 31 -1.70 15.83 7.00
CA PRO A 31 -1.34 14.51 6.48
C PRO A 31 -1.33 13.39 7.52
N VAL A 32 -0.94 13.71 8.76
CA VAL A 32 -0.89 12.74 9.87
C VAL A 32 -2.29 12.55 10.45
N ALA A 33 -3.01 13.65 10.66
CA ALA A 33 -4.38 13.62 11.16
C ALA A 33 -5.33 12.85 10.23
N ALA A 34 -5.22 13.04 8.92
CA ALA A 34 -6.02 12.30 7.93
C ALA A 34 -5.79 10.79 8.01
N ARG A 35 -4.53 10.35 8.03
CA ARG A 35 -4.16 8.92 8.18
C ARG A 35 -4.66 8.33 9.49
N PHE A 36 -4.49 9.05 10.59
CA PHE A 36 -4.94 8.60 11.91
C PHE A 36 -6.47 8.46 11.97
N ARG A 37 -7.21 9.44 11.43
CA ARG A 37 -8.69 9.38 11.35
C ARG A 37 -9.15 8.20 10.50
N GLU A 38 -8.54 7.99 9.34
CA GLU A 38 -8.91 6.91 8.43
C GLU A 38 -8.59 5.53 9.02
N TRP A 39 -7.42 5.40 9.66
CA TRP A 39 -7.06 4.19 10.39
C TRP A 39 -8.05 3.89 11.52
N GLN A 40 -8.42 4.91 12.30
CA GLN A 40 -9.38 4.76 13.38
C GLN A 40 -10.76 4.30 12.86
N ARG A 41 -11.24 4.91 11.77
CA ARG A 41 -12.52 4.54 11.12
C ARG A 41 -12.53 3.07 10.72
N ARG A 42 -11.46 2.61 10.04
CA ARG A 42 -11.34 1.22 9.59
C ARG A 42 -11.29 0.25 10.78
N ARG A 43 -10.51 0.58 11.80
CA ARG A 43 -10.44 -0.23 13.02
C ARG A 43 -11.81 -0.37 13.69
N ASP A 44 -12.53 0.74 13.86
CA ASP A 44 -13.83 0.74 14.53
C ASP A 44 -14.85 -0.13 13.75
N ASN A 45 -14.75 -0.17 12.41
CA ASN A 45 -15.55 -1.06 11.55
C ASN A 45 -15.18 -2.55 11.69
N ILE A 46 -13.93 -2.88 12.01
CA ILE A 46 -13.45 -4.27 12.12
C ILE A 46 -13.72 -4.86 13.50
N HIS A 47 -13.39 -4.12 14.57
CA HIS A 47 -13.25 -4.68 15.92
C HIS A 47 -14.35 -4.26 16.92
N GLY A 48 -15.31 -3.40 16.53
CA GLY A 48 -16.41 -3.01 17.42
C GLY A 48 -15.97 -2.28 18.71
N GLN A 49 -16.80 -2.32 19.76
CA GLN A 49 -16.53 -1.61 21.02
C GLN A 49 -15.27 -2.11 21.74
N LYS A 50 -14.45 -1.16 22.20
CA LYS A 50 -13.15 -1.41 22.85
C LYS A 50 -13.29 -2.22 24.14
N SER A 51 -12.46 -3.24 24.29
CA SER A 51 -12.21 -3.87 25.59
C SER A 51 -11.61 -2.85 26.57
N PRO A 52 -12.05 -2.79 27.84
CA PRO A 52 -11.53 -1.85 28.84
C PRO A 52 -10.05 -2.08 29.21
N ARG A 53 -9.45 -3.20 28.78
CA ARG A 53 -8.00 -3.49 28.93
C ARG A 53 -7.18 -3.21 27.66
N ALA A 54 -7.80 -2.72 26.59
CA ALA A 54 -7.09 -2.41 25.36
C ALA A 54 -6.22 -1.15 25.51
N PRO A 55 -5.08 -1.06 24.80
CA PRO A 55 -4.30 0.18 24.74
C PRO A 55 -5.14 1.34 24.20
N SER A 56 -4.69 2.57 24.49
CA SER A 56 -5.36 3.76 23.94
C SER A 56 -5.34 3.73 22.40
N THR A 57 -6.26 4.45 21.75
CA THR A 57 -6.30 4.52 20.27
C THR A 57 -4.98 4.99 19.68
N GLN A 58 -4.37 6.01 20.27
CA GLN A 58 -3.07 6.52 19.82
C GLN A 58 -1.96 5.51 20.06
N GLU A 59 -1.92 4.90 21.25
CA GLU A 59 -0.90 3.90 21.56
C GLU A 59 -0.96 2.71 20.60
N LEU A 60 -2.15 2.20 20.26
CA LEU A 60 -2.27 1.13 19.27
C LEU A 60 -1.79 1.59 17.89
N PHE A 61 -2.16 2.79 17.44
CA PHE A 61 -1.69 3.33 16.16
C PHE A 61 -0.16 3.40 16.09
N ILE A 62 0.50 3.80 17.18
CA ILE A 62 1.96 3.82 17.27
C ILE A 62 2.55 2.41 17.24
N ARG A 63 1.98 1.46 17.97
CA ARG A 63 2.43 0.05 17.96
C ARG A 63 2.28 -0.58 16.57
N GLN A 64 1.20 -0.27 15.86
CA GLN A 64 0.97 -0.75 14.50
C GLN A 64 1.88 -0.04 13.48
N THR A 65 2.11 1.27 13.64
CA THR A 65 3.12 2.02 12.86
C THR A 65 4.51 1.39 13.02
N TYR A 66 4.90 1.06 14.26
CA TYR A 66 6.16 0.36 14.54
C TYR A 66 6.26 -0.95 13.74
N LEU A 67 5.20 -1.76 13.73
CA LEU A 67 5.21 -3.05 13.03
C LEU A 67 5.25 -2.87 11.51
N ALA A 68 4.54 -1.88 10.97
CA ALA A 68 4.62 -1.54 9.55
C ALA A 68 6.04 -1.10 9.13
N LEU A 69 6.72 -0.28 9.94
CA LEU A 69 8.12 0.10 9.70
C LEU A 69 9.05 -1.12 9.74
N LEU A 70 8.86 -2.00 10.73
CA LEU A 70 9.61 -3.25 10.83
C LEU A 70 9.39 -4.13 9.60
N ALA A 71 8.17 -4.18 9.06
CA ALA A 71 7.85 -4.89 7.83
C ALA A 71 8.57 -4.31 6.60
N ARG A 72 8.58 -2.98 6.43
CA ARG A 72 9.28 -2.30 5.32
C ARG A 72 10.79 -2.53 5.39
N LEU A 73 11.39 -2.41 6.57
CA LEU A 73 12.82 -2.67 6.76
C LEU A 73 13.16 -4.15 6.53
N THR A 74 12.29 -5.07 6.96
CA THR A 74 12.42 -6.51 6.69
C THR A 74 12.36 -6.79 5.19
N ALA A 75 11.37 -6.24 4.48
CA ALA A 75 11.24 -6.34 3.03
C ALA A 75 12.47 -5.78 2.31
N ARG A 76 12.97 -4.61 2.73
CA ARG A 76 14.20 -4.03 2.19
C ARG A 76 15.40 -4.96 2.40
N ARG A 77 15.57 -5.52 3.60
CA ARG A 77 16.66 -6.47 3.91
C ARG A 77 16.49 -7.79 3.16
N PHE A 78 15.27 -8.20 2.82
CA PHE A 78 15.02 -9.37 1.99
C PHE A 78 15.35 -9.12 0.51
N VAL A 79 14.89 -8.00 -0.08
CA VAL A 79 15.07 -7.68 -1.51
C VAL A 79 16.52 -7.41 -1.89
N ALA A 80 17.32 -6.84 -0.99
CA ALA A 80 18.76 -6.64 -1.22
C ALA A 80 19.55 -7.03 0.03
N PRO A 81 19.71 -8.35 0.29
CA PRO A 81 20.21 -8.88 1.56
C PRO A 81 21.70 -8.63 1.78
N ARG A 82 22.46 -8.57 0.67
CA ARG A 82 23.91 -8.33 0.68
C ARG A 82 24.29 -6.85 0.82
N ARG A 83 23.31 -5.94 0.86
CA ARG A 83 23.55 -4.50 0.99
C ARG A 83 22.95 -4.01 2.31
N PRO A 84 23.75 -3.38 3.20
CA PRO A 84 23.19 -2.70 4.36
C PRO A 84 22.31 -1.53 3.90
N ILE A 85 21.32 -1.18 4.71
CA ILE A 85 20.56 0.06 4.48
C ILE A 85 21.52 1.22 4.79
N SER A 86 21.68 2.15 3.86
CA SER A 86 22.74 3.14 3.91
C SER A 86 22.23 4.54 3.61
N GLY A 87 22.39 5.45 4.58
CA GLY A 87 22.10 6.87 4.44
C GLY A 87 20.64 7.25 4.65
N ALA A 88 20.42 8.52 5.02
CA ALA A 88 19.10 9.07 5.31
C ALA A 88 18.13 8.99 4.11
N GLU A 89 18.64 9.18 2.89
CA GLU A 89 17.82 9.12 1.66
C GLU A 89 17.19 7.73 1.47
N GLU A 90 17.98 6.66 1.52
CA GLU A 90 17.47 5.29 1.38
C GLU A 90 16.49 4.94 2.51
N ILE A 91 16.74 5.43 3.73
CA ILE A 91 15.83 5.21 4.86
C ILE A 91 14.48 5.87 4.62
N LEU A 92 14.48 7.13 4.15
CA LEU A 92 13.26 7.84 3.80
C LEU A 92 12.50 7.15 2.67
N GLU A 93 13.21 6.70 1.63
CA GLU A 93 12.64 5.90 0.53
C GLU A 93 12.02 4.57 1.00
N VAL A 94 12.57 3.93 2.03
CA VAL A 94 11.99 2.71 2.59
C VAL A 94 10.77 3.02 3.45
N ILE A 95 10.80 4.11 4.24
CA ILE A 95 9.69 4.53 5.09
C ILE A 95 8.49 4.95 4.24
N ASN A 96 8.70 5.67 3.14
CA ASN A 96 7.66 6.14 2.25
C ASN A 96 7.31 5.16 1.12
N VAL A 97 7.94 3.97 1.12
CA VAL A 97 7.84 2.86 0.15
C VAL A 97 8.39 3.12 -1.27
N ASP A 98 8.90 4.31 -1.58
CA ASP A 98 9.45 4.63 -2.89
C ASP A 98 10.60 3.72 -3.31
N TYR A 99 11.35 3.17 -2.33
CA TYR A 99 12.41 2.20 -2.59
C TYR A 99 11.90 1.01 -3.42
N PHE A 100 10.71 0.51 -3.09
CA PHE A 100 10.12 -0.66 -3.75
C PHE A 100 9.62 -0.31 -5.15
N SER A 101 8.96 0.84 -5.31
CA SER A 101 8.55 1.36 -6.62
C SER A 101 9.74 1.58 -7.56
N ARG A 102 10.84 2.15 -7.06
CA ARG A 102 12.11 2.31 -7.81
C ARG A 102 12.75 0.97 -8.18
N ARG A 103 12.48 -0.08 -7.39
CA ARG A 103 12.92 -1.45 -7.66
C ARG A 103 12.00 -2.20 -8.63
N GLY A 104 10.91 -1.58 -9.08
CA GLY A 104 9.92 -2.20 -9.96
C GLY A 104 8.91 -3.08 -9.22
N ILE A 105 8.71 -2.87 -7.91
CA ILE A 105 7.72 -3.58 -7.10
C ILE A 105 6.56 -2.62 -6.84
N GLY A 106 5.52 -2.70 -7.66
CA GLY A 106 4.32 -1.86 -7.55
C GLY A 106 3.36 -2.32 -6.43
N ASN A 107 2.52 -1.40 -5.94
CA ASN A 107 1.53 -1.64 -4.88
C ASN A 107 2.13 -2.20 -3.57
N PHE A 108 3.39 -1.90 -3.25
CA PHE A 108 3.94 -2.30 -1.94
C PHE A 108 3.38 -1.43 -0.80
N GLY A 109 3.12 -0.14 -1.04
CA GLY A 109 2.60 0.81 -0.04
C GLY A 109 1.29 1.52 -0.44
N GLU A 110 0.53 0.97 -1.38
CA GLU A 110 -0.75 1.58 -1.77
C GLU A 110 -1.74 1.60 -0.62
N GLY A 111 -2.34 2.77 -0.38
CA GLY A 111 -3.28 2.99 0.72
C GLY A 111 -2.62 2.92 2.12
N ASP A 112 -1.29 3.04 2.22
CA ASP A 112 -0.58 2.82 3.49
C ASP A 112 -0.79 3.97 4.50
N LEU A 113 -1.57 3.67 5.53
CA LEU A 113 -1.90 4.59 6.62
C LEU A 113 -0.73 4.82 7.61
N PHE A 114 0.31 3.99 7.55
CA PHE A 114 1.47 4.05 8.44
C PHE A 114 2.67 4.82 7.83
N SER A 115 2.54 5.32 6.60
CA SER A 115 3.55 6.17 5.94
C SER A 115 3.36 7.67 6.26
N TRP A 116 3.34 8.01 7.56
CA TRP A 116 3.10 9.38 8.05
C TRP A 116 4.35 10.09 8.60
N LEU A 117 5.47 9.37 8.71
CA LEU A 117 6.76 9.89 9.21
C LEU A 117 7.54 10.77 8.22
N PRO A 118 7.41 10.64 6.89
CA PRO A 118 7.94 11.64 5.98
C PRO A 118 7.13 12.93 6.18
N LEU A 119 7.70 13.85 6.96
CA LEU A 119 7.05 15.11 7.27
C LEU A 119 7.39 16.13 6.19
N ASP A 120 6.36 16.67 5.57
CA ASP A 120 6.53 17.70 4.56
C ASP A 120 7.07 18.98 5.20
N SER A 121 8.14 19.53 4.62
CA SER A 121 8.81 20.75 5.09
C SER A 121 7.87 21.95 5.19
N ARG A 122 6.74 21.96 4.45
CA ARG A 122 5.70 22.99 4.55
C ARG A 122 5.10 23.12 5.95
N TRP A 123 5.20 22.08 6.78
CA TRP A 123 4.70 22.10 8.16
C TRP A 123 5.75 22.53 9.20
N ASP A 124 7.02 22.69 8.80
CA ASP A 124 8.14 23.22 9.60
C ASP A 124 8.20 22.71 11.05
N LEU A 125 8.08 21.39 11.21
CA LEU A 125 8.01 20.76 12.54
C LEU A 125 9.38 20.55 13.18
N GLY A 126 10.48 20.60 12.42
CA GLY A 126 11.83 20.35 12.92
C GLY A 126 12.04 18.95 13.51
N LEU A 127 11.30 17.94 13.02
CA LEU A 127 11.32 16.57 13.54
C LEU A 127 12.16 15.59 12.72
N ASP A 128 12.78 16.05 11.63
CA ASP A 128 13.49 15.19 10.66
C ASP A 128 14.58 14.36 11.32
N ASP A 129 15.39 14.98 12.19
CA ASP A 129 16.45 14.28 12.94
C ASP A 129 15.87 13.20 13.88
N LEU A 130 14.73 13.47 14.53
CA LEU A 130 14.09 12.50 15.42
C LEU A 130 13.46 11.35 14.64
N VAL A 131 12.88 11.63 13.47
CA VAL A 131 12.36 10.61 12.54
C VAL A 131 13.51 9.72 12.07
N LEU A 132 14.59 10.31 11.55
CA LEU A 132 15.76 9.59 11.07
C LEU A 132 16.37 8.74 12.20
N GLN A 133 16.64 9.31 13.37
CA GLN A 133 17.18 8.58 14.51
C GLN A 133 16.28 7.40 14.94
N SER A 134 14.96 7.55 14.84
CA SER A 134 14.01 6.50 15.21
C SER A 134 14.09 5.31 14.26
N VAL A 135 14.17 5.56 12.96
CA VAL A 135 14.18 4.50 11.95
C VAL A 135 15.58 3.93 11.73
N GLU A 136 16.63 4.75 11.78
CA GLU A 136 18.03 4.31 11.80
C GLU A 136 18.27 3.33 12.95
N GLY A 137 17.83 3.66 14.17
CA GLY A 137 17.98 2.75 15.30
C GLY A 137 17.26 1.41 15.10
N LEU A 138 16.11 1.41 14.42
CA LEU A 138 15.40 0.17 14.09
C LEU A 138 16.11 -0.62 12.98
N ALA A 139 16.64 0.07 11.97
CA ALA A 139 17.41 -0.54 10.88
C ALA A 139 18.74 -1.14 11.39
N GLU A 140 19.44 -0.46 12.28
CA GLU A 140 20.64 -0.93 12.97
C GLU A 140 20.34 -2.17 13.82
N ALA A 141 19.22 -2.17 14.54
CA ALA A 141 18.78 -3.32 15.32
C ALA A 141 18.48 -4.56 14.44
N LEU A 142 18.04 -4.35 13.20
CA LEU A 142 17.81 -5.41 12.21
C LEU A 142 19.08 -5.90 11.51
N ALA A 143 20.13 -5.07 11.44
CA ALA A 143 21.35 -5.35 10.67
C ALA A 143 22.02 -6.70 11.00
N PRO A 144 22.06 -7.18 12.27
CA PRO A 144 22.68 -8.47 12.61
C PRO A 144 21.93 -9.69 12.09
N TYR A 145 20.67 -9.55 11.67
CA TYR A 145 19.84 -10.65 11.20
C TYR A 145 20.02 -10.85 9.69
N ASP A 146 20.16 -12.12 9.28
CA ASP A 146 20.19 -12.51 7.87
C ASP A 146 18.77 -12.77 7.39
N PHE A 147 18.34 -12.00 6.39
CA PHE A 147 17.03 -12.12 5.79
C PHE A 147 17.06 -12.83 4.43
N THR A 148 18.21 -13.34 3.96
CA THR A 148 18.36 -13.95 2.63
C THR A 148 17.35 -15.08 2.38
N TYR A 149 17.05 -15.90 3.39
CA TYR A 149 16.15 -17.05 3.31
C TYR A 149 14.94 -16.92 4.26
N THR A 150 14.36 -15.72 4.30
CA THR A 150 13.20 -15.46 5.18
C THR A 150 11.92 -16.06 4.62
N SER A 151 11.18 -16.78 5.45
CA SER A 151 9.89 -17.36 5.06
C SER A 151 8.72 -16.39 5.35
N PRO A 152 7.62 -16.46 4.58
CA PRO A 152 6.38 -15.77 4.89
C PRO A 152 5.88 -16.07 6.31
N GLY A 153 5.33 -15.05 6.97
CA GLY A 153 4.79 -15.13 8.33
C GLY A 153 5.78 -14.72 9.42
N ILE A 154 6.97 -14.22 9.06
CA ILE A 154 8.04 -13.87 10.02
C ILE A 154 7.63 -12.84 11.08
N LEU A 155 6.62 -12.00 10.78
CA LEU A 155 6.08 -10.98 11.68
C LEU A 155 4.68 -11.29 12.22
N ASP A 156 4.07 -12.42 11.86
CA ASP A 156 2.68 -12.75 12.24
C ASP A 156 2.51 -12.84 13.76
N GLY A 157 3.52 -13.38 14.45
CA GLY A 157 3.54 -13.44 15.90
C GLY A 157 3.55 -12.08 16.59
N LEU A 158 4.15 -11.06 15.98
CA LEU A 158 4.10 -9.67 16.47
C LEU A 158 2.74 -9.04 16.15
N TYR A 159 2.17 -9.31 14.98
CA TYR A 159 0.85 -8.81 14.61
C TYR A 159 -0.26 -9.38 15.51
N ARG A 160 -0.21 -10.67 15.86
CA ARG A 160 -1.13 -11.29 16.85
C ARG A 160 -1.17 -10.58 18.19
N GLN A 161 -0.07 -9.97 18.61
CA GLN A 161 -0.03 -9.21 19.86
C GLN A 161 -0.72 -7.85 19.75
N THR A 162 -0.92 -7.35 18.52
CA THR A 162 -1.64 -6.10 18.23
C THR A 162 -3.10 -6.32 17.83
N ALA A 163 -3.45 -7.52 17.34
CA ALA A 163 -4.79 -7.93 16.91
C ALA A 163 -5.13 -9.33 17.44
N PRO A 164 -5.32 -9.51 18.77
CA PRO A 164 -5.51 -10.83 19.38
C PRO A 164 -6.82 -11.52 18.98
N GLU A 165 -7.80 -10.77 18.49
CA GLU A 165 -9.08 -11.25 17.98
C GLU A 165 -9.06 -11.76 16.54
N ALA A 166 -7.96 -11.56 15.79
CA ALA A 166 -7.85 -12.05 14.42
C ALA A 166 -7.91 -13.59 14.40
N VAL A 167 -8.63 -14.15 13.42
CA VAL A 167 -8.72 -15.60 13.19
C VAL A 167 -7.53 -16.06 12.34
N TRP A 168 -6.92 -17.19 12.70
CA TRP A 168 -5.68 -17.66 12.10
C TRP A 168 -5.80 -19.07 11.53
N ALA A 169 -5.39 -19.24 10.28
CA ALA A 169 -5.12 -20.54 9.69
C ALA A 169 -3.63 -20.88 9.85
N PRO A 170 -3.27 -22.06 10.41
CA PRO A 170 -1.88 -22.50 10.40
C PRO A 170 -1.44 -22.82 8.95
N ARG A 171 -0.16 -22.62 8.64
CA ARG A 171 0.38 -22.77 7.28
C ARG A 171 0.06 -24.11 6.63
N TRP A 172 0.13 -25.21 7.37
CA TRP A 172 -0.19 -26.54 6.85
C TRP A 172 -1.65 -26.66 6.40
N LEU A 173 -2.58 -25.98 7.09
CA LEU A 173 -4.00 -26.01 6.74
C LEU A 173 -4.27 -25.16 5.50
N ALA A 174 -3.63 -24.00 5.40
CA ALA A 174 -3.71 -23.17 4.19
C ALA A 174 -3.16 -23.92 2.96
N GLY A 175 -2.01 -24.59 3.12
CA GLY A 175 -1.44 -25.46 2.08
C GLY A 175 -2.41 -26.56 1.65
N TYR A 176 -2.91 -27.35 2.60
CA TYR A 176 -3.89 -28.41 2.32
C TYR A 176 -5.15 -27.91 1.60
N ILE A 177 -5.72 -26.80 2.05
CA ILE A 177 -6.92 -26.25 1.39
C ILE A 177 -6.61 -25.80 -0.03
N VAL A 178 -5.48 -25.12 -0.24
CA VAL A 178 -5.11 -24.59 -1.55
C VAL A 178 -4.73 -25.71 -2.52
N GLU A 179 -3.84 -26.61 -2.11
CA GLU A 179 -3.30 -27.68 -2.94
C GLU A 179 -4.35 -28.78 -3.15
N ASP A 180 -4.89 -29.37 -2.07
CA ASP A 180 -5.75 -30.56 -2.13
C ASP A 180 -7.25 -30.23 -2.35
N GLU A 181 -7.82 -29.28 -1.61
CA GLU A 181 -9.29 -29.04 -1.65
C GLU A 181 -9.70 -28.13 -2.82
N LEU A 182 -8.89 -27.11 -3.13
CA LEU A 182 -9.13 -26.21 -4.26
C LEU A 182 -8.47 -26.71 -5.56
N GLY A 183 -7.54 -27.68 -5.47
CA GLY A 183 -6.95 -28.33 -6.64
C GLY A 183 -5.92 -27.48 -7.40
N LEU A 184 -5.30 -26.47 -6.76
CA LEU A 184 -4.30 -25.61 -7.42
C LEU A 184 -3.00 -26.35 -7.75
N GLU A 185 -2.76 -27.53 -7.16
CA GLU A 185 -1.64 -28.40 -7.54
C GLU A 185 -1.95 -29.20 -8.82
N ASP A 186 -3.22 -29.54 -9.06
CA ASP A 186 -3.66 -30.41 -10.15
C ASP A 186 -3.97 -29.65 -11.45
N ASP A 187 -4.56 -28.47 -11.37
CA ASP A 187 -4.84 -27.62 -12.53
C ASP A 187 -4.05 -26.31 -12.44
N PRO A 188 -2.95 -26.18 -13.19
CA PRO A 188 -2.18 -24.97 -13.18
C PRO A 188 -3.01 -23.78 -13.66
N ASN A 189 -4.14 -23.89 -14.36
CA ASN A 189 -4.88 -22.72 -14.87
C ASN A 189 -5.82 -22.06 -13.84
N LEU A 190 -5.94 -22.62 -12.63
CA LEU A 190 -6.80 -22.06 -11.58
C LEU A 190 -6.20 -20.81 -10.94
N SER A 191 -7.02 -19.78 -10.76
CA SER A 191 -6.68 -18.57 -10.01
C SER A 191 -7.36 -18.54 -8.64
N LEU A 192 -6.70 -17.87 -7.68
CA LEU A 192 -7.18 -17.67 -6.32
C LEU A 192 -7.39 -16.17 -6.05
N LEU A 193 -8.55 -15.82 -5.51
CA LEU A 193 -8.79 -14.56 -4.82
C LEU A 193 -9.15 -14.84 -3.37
N ASP A 194 -8.35 -14.33 -2.43
CA ASP A 194 -8.67 -14.34 -1.00
C ASP A 194 -9.27 -12.99 -0.57
N PRO A 195 -10.60 -12.89 -0.35
CA PRO A 195 -11.29 -11.62 -0.06
C PRO A 195 -11.13 -11.13 1.39
N ALA A 196 -10.47 -11.90 2.26
CA ALA A 196 -10.22 -11.55 3.66
C ALA A 196 -8.88 -12.16 4.10
N CYS A 197 -7.82 -11.77 3.40
CA CYS A 197 -6.57 -12.53 3.39
C CYS A 197 -5.75 -12.43 4.68
N GLY A 198 -6.09 -11.55 5.61
CA GLY A 198 -5.30 -11.28 6.80
C GLY A 198 -3.86 -10.93 6.41
N THR A 199 -2.88 -11.59 7.03
CA THR A 199 -1.46 -11.46 6.69
C THR A 199 -1.03 -12.28 5.46
N GLY A 200 -1.98 -12.79 4.66
CA GLY A 200 -1.74 -13.40 3.35
C GLY A 200 -1.40 -14.89 3.37
N MET A 201 -1.89 -15.66 4.34
CA MET A 201 -1.49 -17.07 4.48
C MET A 201 -1.91 -17.95 3.29
N PHE A 202 -3.18 -17.86 2.85
CA PHE A 202 -3.67 -18.59 1.67
C PHE A 202 -3.05 -18.08 0.38
N VAL A 203 -2.83 -16.76 0.28
CA VAL A 203 -2.10 -16.13 -0.83
C VAL A 203 -0.69 -16.70 -0.96
N CYS A 204 0.05 -16.83 0.14
CA CYS A 204 1.38 -17.44 0.12
C CYS A 204 1.36 -18.93 -0.25
N ALA A 205 0.37 -19.69 0.24
CA ALA A 205 0.22 -21.09 -0.13
C ALA A 205 -0.09 -21.26 -1.63
N ALA A 206 -0.90 -20.38 -2.21
CA ALA A 206 -1.19 -20.38 -3.64
C ALA A 206 0.03 -20.02 -4.49
N LEU A 207 0.88 -19.09 -4.02
CA LEU A 207 2.17 -18.81 -4.66
C LEU A 207 3.11 -20.02 -4.59
N ASP A 208 3.21 -20.68 -3.43
CA ASP A 208 4.01 -21.90 -3.28
C ASP A 208 3.54 -23.00 -4.27
N SER A 209 2.22 -23.17 -4.44
CA SER A 209 1.62 -24.08 -5.43
C SER A 209 1.94 -23.68 -6.87
N LEU A 210 1.82 -22.39 -7.18
CA LEU A 210 2.16 -21.83 -8.51
C LEU A 210 3.62 -22.13 -8.86
N TYR A 211 4.55 -21.93 -7.94
CA TYR A 211 5.97 -22.26 -8.15
C TYR A 211 6.21 -23.74 -8.48
N ARG A 212 5.48 -24.65 -7.81
CA ARG A 212 5.62 -26.10 -8.06
C ARG A 212 5.04 -26.53 -9.41
N THR A 213 3.98 -25.87 -9.85
CA THR A 213 3.32 -26.19 -11.13
C THR A 213 3.93 -25.42 -12.31
N MET A 214 4.74 -24.39 -12.06
CA MET A 214 5.39 -23.58 -13.09
C MET A 214 6.14 -24.35 -14.19
N PRO A 215 6.89 -25.43 -13.90
CA PRO A 215 7.56 -26.21 -14.95
C PRO A 215 6.60 -26.79 -16.00
N GLN A 216 5.29 -26.83 -15.72
CA GLN A 216 4.25 -27.23 -16.67
C GLN A 216 3.80 -26.07 -17.58
N ARG A 217 4.04 -24.83 -17.18
CA ARG A 217 3.62 -23.59 -17.87
C ARG A 217 4.77 -22.91 -18.63
N SER A 218 5.93 -22.76 -18.01
CA SER A 218 7.10 -22.09 -18.58
C SER A 218 8.41 -22.71 -18.09
N ASN A 219 9.48 -22.48 -18.86
CA ASN A 219 10.84 -22.83 -18.49
C ASN A 219 11.59 -21.72 -17.74
N ASP A 220 11.04 -20.50 -17.66
CA ASP A 220 11.65 -19.38 -16.94
C ASP A 220 10.88 -19.09 -15.64
N GLU A 221 11.54 -19.20 -14.49
CA GLU A 221 10.95 -18.89 -13.18
C GLU A 221 10.53 -17.41 -13.08
N MET A 222 11.13 -16.52 -13.88
CA MET A 222 10.77 -15.10 -13.90
C MET A 222 9.35 -14.85 -14.42
N ASP A 223 8.78 -15.78 -15.17
CA ASP A 223 7.40 -15.67 -15.67
C ASP A 223 6.37 -15.65 -14.52
N VAL A 224 6.73 -16.16 -13.34
CA VAL A 224 5.92 -16.04 -12.12
C VAL A 224 5.61 -14.59 -11.78
N LEU A 225 6.54 -13.66 -12.00
CA LEU A 225 6.30 -12.25 -11.68
C LEU A 225 5.25 -11.61 -12.59
N PHE A 226 5.02 -12.16 -13.78
CA PHE A 226 4.01 -11.69 -14.73
C PHE A 226 2.67 -12.40 -14.51
N ASP A 227 2.69 -13.69 -14.22
CA ASP A 227 1.49 -14.51 -14.04
C ASP A 227 0.85 -14.28 -12.67
N ALA A 228 1.64 -14.21 -11.60
CA ALA A 228 1.14 -14.19 -10.23
C ALA A 228 0.14 -13.05 -9.94
N PRO A 229 0.31 -11.81 -10.46
CA PRO A 229 -0.69 -10.74 -10.33
C PRO A 229 -2.09 -11.11 -10.83
N GLU A 230 -2.18 -11.95 -11.87
CA GLU A 230 -3.43 -12.41 -12.46
C GLU A 230 -3.96 -13.69 -11.80
N MET A 231 -3.06 -14.53 -11.29
CA MET A 231 -3.39 -15.84 -10.75
C MET A 231 -3.69 -15.83 -9.26
N VAL A 232 -3.04 -14.99 -8.46
CA VAL A 232 -3.14 -15.05 -6.99
C VAL A 232 -3.32 -13.64 -6.44
N ARG A 233 -4.53 -13.32 -5.98
CA ARG A 233 -4.89 -12.00 -5.46
C ARG A 233 -5.37 -12.08 -4.01
N GLY A 234 -5.15 -11.01 -3.25
CA GLY A 234 -5.64 -10.88 -1.88
C GLY A 234 -6.24 -9.51 -1.62
N MET A 235 -7.19 -9.45 -0.69
CA MET A 235 -7.60 -8.18 -0.10
C MET A 235 -7.97 -8.37 1.37
N ASP A 236 -7.80 -7.31 2.15
CA ASP A 236 -8.30 -7.25 3.52
C ASP A 236 -8.65 -5.79 3.88
N ARG A 237 -9.50 -5.64 4.89
CA ARG A 237 -9.96 -4.35 5.41
C ARG A 237 -9.05 -3.81 6.51
N ASP A 238 -8.22 -4.65 7.14
CA ASP A 238 -7.22 -4.26 8.14
C ASP A 238 -5.94 -3.73 7.44
N PRO A 239 -5.63 -2.42 7.57
CA PRO A 239 -4.45 -1.81 6.95
C PRO A 239 -3.12 -2.48 7.33
N LEU A 240 -2.99 -2.95 8.57
CA LEU A 240 -1.74 -3.58 9.02
C LEU A 240 -1.64 -5.01 8.50
N ALA A 241 -2.75 -5.74 8.44
CA ALA A 241 -2.79 -7.07 7.86
C ALA A 241 -2.38 -7.04 6.39
N VAL A 242 -2.90 -6.07 5.61
CA VAL A 242 -2.53 -5.84 4.20
C VAL A 242 -1.05 -5.52 4.04
N ALA A 243 -0.49 -4.64 4.87
CA ALA A 243 0.94 -4.32 4.82
C ALA A 243 1.82 -5.57 5.07
N LEU A 244 1.40 -6.45 5.98
CA LEU A 244 2.09 -7.71 6.25
C LEU A 244 1.85 -8.77 5.17
N ALA A 245 0.65 -8.80 4.57
CA ALA A 245 0.36 -9.66 3.43
C ALA A 245 1.23 -9.31 2.22
N ARG A 246 1.48 -8.02 1.95
CA ARG A 246 2.42 -7.58 0.91
C ARG A 246 3.86 -7.98 1.22
N LEU A 247 4.31 -7.85 2.47
CA LEU A 247 5.61 -8.41 2.89
C LEU A 247 5.64 -9.93 2.63
N ASN A 248 4.63 -10.66 3.09
CA ASN A 248 4.60 -12.12 3.02
C ASN A 248 4.51 -12.62 1.57
N TYR A 249 3.77 -11.93 0.70
CA TYR A 249 3.77 -12.15 -0.75
C TYR A 249 5.18 -11.98 -1.33
N LEU A 250 5.84 -10.87 -1.00
CA LEU A 250 7.20 -10.59 -1.45
C LEU A 250 8.20 -11.67 -0.98
N LEU A 251 8.05 -12.15 0.26
CA LEU A 251 8.85 -13.24 0.82
C LEU A 251 8.57 -14.57 0.10
N ALA A 252 7.31 -14.83 -0.27
CA ALA A 252 6.91 -16.04 -1.00
C ALA A 252 7.50 -16.06 -2.42
N LEU A 253 7.72 -14.90 -3.04
CA LEU A 253 8.42 -14.78 -4.32
C LEU A 253 9.93 -15.13 -4.26
N GLY A 254 10.47 -15.29 -3.05
CA GLY A 254 11.81 -15.86 -2.86
C GLY A 254 12.92 -15.06 -3.55
N ASN A 255 13.79 -15.79 -4.26
CA ASN A 255 14.96 -15.21 -4.93
C ASN A 255 14.60 -14.35 -6.16
N LEU A 256 13.39 -14.46 -6.73
CA LEU A 256 13.03 -13.71 -7.94
C LEU A 256 13.11 -12.21 -7.72
N VAL A 257 12.70 -11.75 -6.54
CA VAL A 257 12.70 -10.33 -6.18
C VAL A 257 14.05 -9.83 -5.66
N GLN A 258 14.99 -10.75 -5.39
CA GLN A 258 16.37 -10.40 -4.99
C GLN A 258 17.26 -10.12 -6.21
N GLN A 259 16.93 -10.68 -7.36
CA GLN A 259 17.66 -10.50 -8.62
C GLN A 259 17.13 -9.29 -9.42
N LEU A 260 17.82 -8.93 -10.50
CA LEU A 260 17.25 -7.96 -11.45
C LEU A 260 16.02 -8.58 -12.09
N HIS A 261 14.90 -7.86 -12.04
CA HIS A 261 13.62 -8.34 -12.53
C HIS A 261 12.90 -7.20 -13.25
N PRO A 262 12.00 -7.52 -14.21
CA PRO A 262 11.09 -6.54 -14.77
C PRO A 262 10.15 -6.00 -13.68
N PRO A 263 9.54 -4.81 -13.87
CA PRO A 263 8.53 -4.31 -12.96
C PRO A 263 7.33 -5.26 -12.88
N PHE A 264 6.79 -5.45 -11.68
CA PHE A 264 5.59 -6.25 -11.44
C PHE A 264 4.73 -5.62 -10.34
N LEU A 265 3.47 -6.07 -10.24
CA LEU A 265 2.50 -5.59 -9.26
C LEU A 265 2.36 -6.61 -8.12
N LEU A 266 2.30 -6.16 -6.87
CA LEU A 266 1.83 -7.00 -5.76
C LEU A 266 0.29 -6.92 -5.68
N PRO A 267 -0.46 -7.98 -5.99
CA PRO A 267 -1.92 -7.93 -6.10
C PRO A 267 -2.63 -8.10 -4.74
N VAL A 268 -2.22 -7.32 -3.75
CA VAL A 268 -2.80 -7.34 -2.40
C VAL A 268 -3.34 -5.95 -2.05
N TYR A 269 -4.64 -5.85 -1.80
CA TYR A 269 -5.36 -4.57 -1.73
C TYR A 269 -6.02 -4.30 -0.39
N LEU A 270 -5.99 -3.04 0.04
CA LEU A 270 -6.75 -2.56 1.20
C LEU A 270 -8.20 -2.27 0.81
N ALA A 271 -9.06 -3.27 0.92
CA ALA A 271 -10.45 -3.20 0.48
C ALA A 271 -11.38 -4.02 1.41
N ASP A 272 -12.67 -3.67 1.40
CA ASP A 272 -13.70 -4.45 2.06
C ASP A 272 -14.51 -5.19 1.00
N ALA A 273 -14.35 -6.51 0.91
CA ALA A 273 -15.07 -7.35 -0.06
C ALA A 273 -16.60 -7.31 0.12
N GLY A 274 -17.09 -6.88 1.28
CA GLY A 274 -18.52 -6.65 1.51
C GLY A 274 -19.03 -5.32 0.95
N GLN A 275 -18.15 -4.40 0.57
CA GLN A 275 -18.49 -3.10 -0.02
C GLN A 275 -18.28 -3.13 -1.53
N VAL A 276 -19.32 -3.57 -2.25
CA VAL A 276 -19.33 -3.51 -3.72
C VAL A 276 -19.93 -2.17 -4.15
N PRO A 277 -19.17 -1.30 -4.85
CA PRO A 277 -19.69 -0.01 -5.30
C PRO A 277 -20.74 -0.19 -6.40
N GLU A 278 -21.77 0.66 -6.39
CA GLU A 278 -22.87 0.59 -7.36
C GLU A 278 -22.53 1.37 -8.64
N TYR A 279 -22.72 0.73 -9.81
CA TYR A 279 -22.62 1.42 -11.10
C TYR A 279 -23.85 2.28 -11.33
N GLN A 280 -23.63 3.57 -11.58
CA GLN A 280 -24.70 4.47 -11.99
C GLN A 280 -24.70 4.61 -13.51
N PRO A 281 -25.83 4.33 -14.20
CA PRO A 281 -25.91 4.53 -15.64
C PRO A 281 -25.90 6.02 -15.97
N LEU A 282 -24.87 6.48 -16.69
CA LEU A 282 -24.74 7.87 -17.17
C LEU A 282 -25.12 7.98 -18.65
N GLY A 283 -26.37 7.64 -18.97
CA GLY A 283 -26.93 7.84 -20.31
C GLY A 283 -26.21 7.04 -21.42
N PRO A 284 -26.17 7.54 -22.67
CA PRO A 284 -25.75 6.76 -23.84
C PRO A 284 -24.25 6.45 -23.94
N ASP A 285 -23.41 7.03 -23.08
CA ASP A 285 -21.94 6.99 -23.19
C ASP A 285 -21.27 6.02 -22.19
N GLY A 286 -22.07 5.18 -21.53
CA GLY A 286 -21.62 4.14 -20.59
C GLY A 286 -21.85 4.49 -19.12
N PRO A 287 -21.75 3.50 -18.21
CA PRO A 287 -21.88 3.73 -16.78
C PRO A 287 -20.65 4.48 -16.22
N ALA A 288 -20.79 5.16 -15.07
CA ALA A 288 -19.64 5.47 -14.22
C ALA A 288 -19.82 4.79 -12.87
N LEU A 289 -18.69 4.60 -12.21
CA LEU A 289 -18.65 4.16 -10.83
C LEU A 289 -18.38 5.37 -9.94
N THR A 290 -19.22 5.60 -8.95
CA THR A 290 -18.95 6.65 -7.95
C THR A 290 -18.35 6.01 -6.71
N LEU A 291 -17.13 6.40 -6.36
CA LEU A 291 -16.49 6.00 -5.11
C LEU A 291 -16.81 7.02 -4.02
N SER A 292 -17.59 6.61 -3.04
CA SER A 292 -17.90 7.46 -1.87
C SER A 292 -16.82 7.31 -0.79
N ALA A 293 -16.23 8.42 -0.39
CA ALA A 293 -15.25 8.48 0.69
C ALA A 293 -15.61 9.59 1.69
N THR A 294 -14.89 9.64 2.82
CA THR A 294 -15.12 10.66 3.86
C THR A 294 -14.94 12.10 3.37
N ALA A 295 -14.14 12.29 2.32
CA ALA A 295 -13.87 13.59 1.72
C ALA A 295 -14.89 13.99 0.64
N GLY A 296 -15.79 13.09 0.24
CA GLY A 296 -16.75 13.31 -0.83
C GLY A 296 -16.85 12.13 -1.79
N ASP A 297 -17.58 12.35 -2.87
CA ASP A 297 -17.80 11.37 -3.93
C ASP A 297 -16.82 11.62 -5.09
N PHE A 298 -16.27 10.52 -5.62
CA PHE A 298 -15.27 10.53 -6.69
C PHE A 298 -15.78 9.68 -7.86
N PRO A 299 -16.41 10.31 -8.87
CA PRO A 299 -16.91 9.58 -10.04
C PRO A 299 -15.76 9.20 -10.99
N LEU A 300 -15.75 7.95 -11.44
CA LEU A 300 -14.78 7.38 -12.35
C LEU A 300 -15.50 6.81 -13.59
N PRO A 301 -15.10 7.21 -14.82
CA PRO A 301 -15.73 6.68 -16.03
C PRO A 301 -15.38 5.21 -16.24
N GLU A 302 -16.27 4.42 -16.86
CA GLU A 302 -16.08 2.97 -17.03
C GLU A 302 -14.71 2.56 -17.59
N PRO A 303 -14.12 3.21 -18.62
CA PRO A 303 -12.82 2.78 -19.16
C PRO A 303 -11.66 2.91 -18.17
N VAL A 304 -11.81 3.77 -17.15
CA VAL A 304 -10.84 3.94 -16.07
C VAL A 304 -11.05 2.87 -14.99
N VAL A 305 -12.29 2.42 -14.77
CA VAL A 305 -12.63 1.42 -13.76
C VAL A 305 -12.36 -0.01 -14.26
N SER A 306 -12.67 -0.29 -15.53
CA SER A 306 -12.57 -1.63 -16.12
C SER A 306 -11.15 -2.02 -16.51
N ASN A 307 -10.20 -1.07 -16.51
CA ASN A 307 -8.81 -1.31 -16.84
C ASN A 307 -7.89 -0.72 -15.74
N PRO A 308 -7.31 -1.57 -14.87
CA PRO A 308 -6.39 -1.14 -13.81
C PRO A 308 -5.19 -0.34 -14.33
N MET A 309 -4.65 -0.69 -15.50
CA MET A 309 -3.55 0.05 -16.11
C MET A 309 -3.97 1.47 -16.49
N THR A 310 -5.22 1.66 -16.95
CA THR A 310 -5.77 3.00 -17.21
C THR A 310 -5.89 3.79 -15.92
N LEU A 311 -6.44 3.19 -14.86
CA LEU A 311 -6.60 3.81 -13.54
C LEU A 311 -5.25 4.32 -13.01
N ASP A 312 -4.27 3.42 -12.90
CA ASP A 312 -2.93 3.71 -12.38
C ASP A 312 -2.26 4.81 -13.22
N TRP A 313 -2.43 4.75 -14.54
CA TRP A 313 -1.83 5.71 -15.44
C TRP A 313 -2.43 7.11 -15.28
N VAL A 314 -3.76 7.24 -15.26
CA VAL A 314 -4.41 8.55 -15.16
C VAL A 314 -4.21 9.17 -13.77
N LEU A 315 -4.33 8.38 -12.70
CA LEU A 315 -4.12 8.85 -11.32
C LEU A 315 -2.64 9.09 -11.03
N GLY A 316 -1.75 8.21 -11.49
CA GLY A 316 -0.31 8.39 -11.38
C GLY A 316 0.17 9.63 -12.15
N ARG A 317 -0.48 9.98 -13.27
CA ARG A 317 -0.17 11.23 -13.97
C ARG A 317 -0.68 12.47 -13.23
N LEU A 318 -1.85 12.37 -12.59
CA LEU A 318 -2.49 13.47 -11.86
C LEU A 318 -1.59 14.05 -10.76
N THR A 319 -0.73 13.24 -10.14
CA THR A 319 0.22 13.67 -9.10
C THR A 319 1.07 14.87 -9.54
N ASN A 320 1.59 14.87 -10.77
CA ASN A 320 2.36 15.99 -11.33
C ASN A 320 1.56 17.30 -11.39
N TYR A 321 0.24 17.20 -11.62
CA TYR A 321 -0.67 18.34 -11.66
C TYR A 321 -1.02 18.82 -10.26
N MET A 322 -1.10 17.92 -9.27
CA MET A 322 -1.26 18.28 -7.86
C MET A 322 -0.07 19.11 -7.37
N ASP A 323 1.16 18.64 -7.61
CA ASP A 323 2.38 19.38 -7.27
C ASP A 323 2.45 20.71 -8.02
N GLY A 324 2.03 20.70 -9.30
CA GLY A 324 1.91 21.90 -10.12
C GLY A 324 0.94 22.94 -9.55
N ALA A 325 -0.18 22.51 -8.95
CA ALA A 325 -1.15 23.41 -8.31
C ALA A 325 -0.53 24.02 -7.04
N GLN A 326 0.08 23.19 -6.21
CA GLN A 326 0.76 23.61 -4.99
C GLN A 326 1.83 24.67 -5.29
N LEU A 327 2.64 24.45 -6.33
CA LEU A 327 3.67 25.40 -6.74
C LEU A 327 3.07 26.72 -7.22
N ARG A 328 1.88 26.76 -7.85
CA ARG A 328 1.26 27.99 -8.37
C ARG A 328 0.68 28.91 -7.29
N MET A 329 0.35 28.37 -6.12
CA MET A 329 -0.24 29.14 -5.01
C MET A 329 0.66 30.27 -4.48
N HIS A 330 1.93 30.35 -4.89
CA HIS A 330 2.79 31.50 -4.57
C HIS A 330 2.39 32.80 -5.31
N ALA A 331 1.68 32.69 -6.43
CA ALA A 331 1.40 33.81 -7.32
C ALA A 331 -0.10 34.02 -7.63
N GLN A 332 -0.95 33.03 -7.34
CA GLN A 332 -2.39 33.08 -7.65
C GLN A 332 -3.22 32.40 -6.56
N SER A 333 -4.54 32.57 -6.61
CA SER A 333 -5.46 31.93 -5.66
C SER A 333 -5.50 30.41 -5.82
N GLU A 334 -5.96 29.69 -4.79
CA GLU A 334 -6.14 28.22 -4.84
C GLU A 334 -7.02 27.82 -6.03
N ASP A 335 -8.17 28.47 -6.22
CA ASP A 335 -9.12 28.14 -7.29
C ASP A 335 -8.51 28.36 -8.69
N GLU A 336 -7.74 29.44 -8.89
CA GLU A 336 -7.04 29.69 -10.14
C GLU A 336 -5.94 28.64 -10.39
N ALA A 337 -5.15 28.31 -9.36
CA ALA A 337 -4.11 27.27 -9.43
C ALA A 337 -4.70 25.90 -9.80
N VAL A 338 -5.78 25.50 -9.14
CA VAL A 338 -6.48 24.24 -9.41
C VAL A 338 -7.08 24.26 -10.82
N GLN A 339 -7.75 25.33 -11.22
CA GLN A 339 -8.38 25.39 -12.55
C GLN A 339 -7.36 25.29 -13.68
N GLU A 340 -6.20 25.94 -13.57
CA GLU A 340 -5.16 25.89 -14.59
C GLU A 340 -4.57 24.49 -14.76
N VAL A 341 -4.25 23.80 -13.65
CA VAL A 341 -3.70 22.45 -13.75
C VAL A 341 -4.74 21.45 -14.27
N LEU A 342 -6.01 21.63 -13.92
CA LEU A 342 -7.10 20.80 -14.42
C LEU A 342 -7.34 21.01 -15.92
N ASN A 343 -7.23 22.25 -16.42
CA ASN A 343 -7.28 22.50 -17.87
C ASN A 343 -6.14 21.76 -18.60
N ALA A 344 -4.93 21.78 -18.03
CA ALA A 344 -3.79 21.07 -18.59
C ALA A 344 -3.95 19.54 -18.49
N TYR A 345 -4.58 19.03 -17.43
CA TYR A 345 -4.89 17.61 -17.27
C TYR A 345 -5.99 17.15 -18.23
N TYR A 346 -7.04 17.94 -18.45
CA TYR A 346 -8.08 17.67 -19.45
C TYR A 346 -7.50 17.52 -20.87
N ASN A 347 -6.64 18.46 -21.25
CA ASN A 347 -5.94 18.39 -22.54
C ASN A 347 -5.08 17.14 -22.64
N TYR A 348 -4.49 16.70 -21.53
CA TYR A 348 -3.77 15.45 -21.49
C TYR A 348 -4.69 14.24 -21.67
N LEU A 349 -5.81 14.16 -20.96
CA LEU A 349 -6.74 13.02 -21.01
C LEU A 349 -7.36 12.82 -22.40
N THR A 350 -7.63 13.90 -23.12
CA THR A 350 -8.30 13.88 -24.43
C THR A 350 -7.33 13.84 -25.62
N ALA A 351 -6.04 14.06 -25.40
CA ALA A 351 -5.06 14.05 -26.49
C ALA A 351 -4.74 12.63 -26.97
N PRO A 352 -4.71 12.39 -28.30
CA PRO A 352 -4.31 11.10 -28.86
C PRO A 352 -2.88 10.76 -28.45
N LYS A 353 -2.66 9.51 -28.04
CA LYS A 353 -1.38 9.03 -27.50
C LYS A 353 -0.64 8.24 -28.59
N PRO A 354 0.62 8.62 -28.92
CA PRO A 354 1.31 8.07 -30.09
C PRO A 354 1.95 6.69 -29.87
N ARG A 355 1.93 6.14 -28.63
CA ARG A 355 2.62 4.87 -28.28
C ARG A 355 1.85 4.08 -27.23
N THR A 356 1.72 2.77 -27.44
CA THR A 356 1.41 1.77 -26.41
C THR A 356 2.64 1.61 -25.50
N PRO A 357 2.52 1.43 -24.16
CA PRO A 357 1.34 1.03 -23.38
C PRO A 357 0.54 2.19 -22.77
N VAL A 358 0.48 3.37 -23.41
CA VAL A 358 -0.36 4.46 -22.91
C VAL A 358 -1.83 4.14 -23.18
N PRO A 359 -2.75 4.32 -22.20
CA PRO A 359 -4.19 4.18 -22.42
C PRO A 359 -4.71 5.08 -23.54
N ASP A 360 -5.77 4.64 -24.20
CA ASP A 360 -6.46 5.43 -25.22
C ASP A 360 -6.99 6.75 -24.65
N ALA A 361 -7.14 7.75 -25.53
CA ALA A 361 -7.69 9.04 -25.15
C ALA A 361 -9.13 8.89 -24.66
N LEU A 362 -9.45 9.56 -23.55
CA LEU A 362 -10.82 9.63 -23.05
C LEU A 362 -11.66 10.56 -23.94
N THR A 363 -12.96 10.27 -24.05
CA THR A 363 -13.90 11.21 -24.67
C THR A 363 -14.01 12.48 -23.82
N PRO A 364 -14.42 13.64 -24.38
CA PRO A 364 -14.63 14.87 -23.61
C PRO A 364 -15.47 14.65 -22.34
N ARG A 365 -16.57 13.90 -22.46
CA ARG A 365 -17.46 13.61 -21.33
C ARG A 365 -16.82 12.70 -20.28
N GLN A 366 -16.06 11.67 -20.69
CA GLN A 366 -15.32 10.82 -19.76
C GLN A 366 -14.21 11.61 -19.03
N ALA A 367 -13.55 12.53 -19.73
CA ALA A 367 -12.57 13.43 -19.15
C ALA A 367 -13.22 14.41 -18.17
N ASP A 368 -14.40 14.94 -18.46
CA ASP A 368 -15.17 15.80 -17.54
C ASP A 368 -15.53 15.06 -16.23
N ILE A 369 -15.97 13.80 -16.33
CA ILE A 369 -16.24 12.96 -15.14
C ILE A 369 -14.96 12.79 -14.32
N LEU A 370 -13.85 12.42 -14.95
CA LEU A 370 -12.58 12.23 -14.26
C LEU A 370 -12.04 13.55 -13.69
N LEU A 371 -12.35 14.70 -14.30
CA LEU A 371 -11.99 16.02 -13.78
C LEU A 371 -12.68 16.36 -12.45
N GLU A 372 -13.91 15.89 -12.23
CA GLU A 372 -14.60 16.07 -10.94
C GLU A 372 -13.82 15.37 -9.82
N THR A 373 -13.43 14.12 -10.05
CA THR A 373 -12.54 13.37 -9.17
C THR A 373 -11.20 14.09 -9.00
N ALA A 374 -10.55 14.46 -10.10
CA ALA A 374 -9.24 15.11 -10.08
C ALA A 374 -9.25 16.41 -9.28
N ARG A 375 -10.31 17.23 -9.39
CA ARG A 375 -10.48 18.46 -8.62
C ARG A 375 -10.51 18.18 -7.13
N GLY A 376 -11.31 17.21 -6.69
CA GLY A 376 -11.38 16.81 -5.29
C GLY A 376 -10.01 16.35 -4.76
N LEU A 377 -9.32 15.49 -5.52
CA LEU A 377 -8.00 14.98 -5.13
C LEU A 377 -6.93 16.09 -5.07
N VAL A 378 -6.95 17.07 -5.99
CA VAL A 378 -6.02 18.22 -5.97
C VAL A 378 -6.26 19.09 -4.74
N HIS A 379 -7.51 19.44 -4.41
CA HIS A 379 -7.80 20.21 -3.18
C HIS A 379 -7.36 19.45 -1.92
N LEU A 380 -7.58 18.14 -1.87
CA LEU A 380 -7.12 17.31 -0.75
C LEU A 380 -5.59 17.28 -0.65
N HIS A 381 -4.89 17.19 -1.79
CA HIS A 381 -3.43 17.26 -1.81
C HIS A 381 -2.92 18.61 -1.29
N ILE A 382 -3.50 19.73 -1.74
CA ILE A 382 -3.13 21.08 -1.30
C ILE A 382 -3.28 21.22 0.22
N ARG A 383 -4.39 20.69 0.76
CA ARG A 383 -4.67 20.70 2.20
C ARG A 383 -3.84 19.70 3.00
N GLY A 384 -3.07 18.83 2.34
CA GLY A 384 -2.30 17.75 2.95
C GLY A 384 -3.12 16.52 3.33
N GLU A 385 -4.42 16.48 3.03
CA GLU A 385 -5.33 15.39 3.38
C GLU A 385 -5.41 14.29 2.29
N GLY A 386 -4.84 14.54 1.11
CA GLY A 386 -4.96 13.66 -0.08
C GLY A 386 -3.76 12.76 -0.38
N THR A 387 -2.90 12.48 0.60
CA THR A 387 -1.66 11.73 0.34
C THR A 387 -1.80 10.21 0.48
N LEU A 388 -3.03 9.72 0.65
CA LEU A 388 -3.32 8.31 0.98
C LEU A 388 -3.21 7.35 -0.22
N TRP A 389 -3.34 7.86 -1.45
CA TRP A 389 -3.41 7.06 -2.69
C TRP A 389 -2.22 7.27 -3.64
N LEU A 390 -1.16 7.95 -3.19
CA LEU A 390 -0.06 8.42 -4.05
C LEU A 390 1.12 7.44 -4.18
N HIS A 391 1.07 6.25 -3.58
CA HIS A 391 2.20 5.32 -3.47
C HIS A 391 1.84 3.90 -3.88
#